data_AF-A0A9W4UMU5-F1
#
_entry.id   AF-A0A9W4UMU5-F1
#
_cell.length_a   1.000
_cell.length_b   1.000
_cell.length_c   1.000
_cell.angle_alpha   90.00
_cell.angle_beta   90.00
_cell.angle_gamma   90.00
#
_symmetry.space_group_name_H-M   'P 1'
#
loop_
_entity.id
_entity.type
_entity.pdbx_description
1 polymer ?
#
loop_
_entity_poly.entity_id
_entity_poly.type
_entity_poly.pdbx_seq_one_letter_code
_entity_poly.pdbx_strand_id
1 'polypeptide(L)'
;MLSLLHLPRELRDQIIATVVSSRIKHPSDTQRIRRPTRHWFDGGNGHHVFYPESPRSYISPSCSLFAVNKQLRREAIDAVNRCALAPTIAIAVIDDCWIWPSWDLIIPRLHSVINRLDINLVLANTDDYERYDSSFEIPLPNFHREFFTLLGYLSSVLVSGPRHPLDPVQIDHEVHIKDLYIDLKPSRHIVGPAVFSEQEIPVRAVKDMSHLDHSHLKPLEIGEAKEWLERQSERVEDLIKLRCLPANEWAKPLLERVQNIVMCLDGEVHRTHQIWTYG
;
A
#
# COMPACT_ATOMS: atom_id res chain seq x y z
N MET A 1 9.44 16.21 -35.09
CA MET A 1 8.94 15.91 -33.72
C MET A 1 9.81 16.63 -32.72
N LEU A 2 9.21 17.41 -31.81
CA LEU A 2 9.93 18.01 -30.68
C LEU A 2 10.25 16.93 -29.64
N SER A 3 11.53 16.81 -29.28
CA SER A 3 12.00 15.92 -28.21
C SER A 3 12.12 16.72 -26.92
N LEU A 4 11.92 16.08 -25.76
CA LEU A 4 12.12 16.69 -24.45
C LEU A 4 13.56 17.26 -24.31
N LEU A 5 14.53 16.65 -24.98
CA LEU A 5 15.93 17.09 -24.99
C LEU A 5 16.17 18.39 -25.77
N HIS A 6 15.25 18.78 -26.66
CA HIS A 6 15.34 20.04 -27.40
C HIS A 6 14.83 21.24 -26.58
N LEU A 7 14.22 21.00 -25.41
CA LEU A 7 13.80 22.08 -24.52
C LEU A 7 15.00 22.65 -23.73
N PRO A 8 14.94 23.94 -23.37
CA PRO A 8 15.79 24.52 -22.33
C PRO A 8 15.81 23.67 -21.06
N ARG A 9 16.95 23.66 -20.38
CA ARG A 9 17.18 22.78 -19.22
C ARG A 9 16.16 23.05 -18.11
N GLU A 10 15.82 24.30 -17.90
CA GLU A 10 14.91 24.79 -16.87
C GLU A 10 13.50 24.22 -17.08
N LEU A 11 12.98 24.28 -18.31
CA LEU A 11 11.68 23.71 -18.65
C LEU A 11 11.68 22.18 -18.51
N ARG A 12 12.79 21.54 -18.90
CA ARG A 12 12.93 20.10 -18.75
C ARG A 12 12.95 19.67 -17.29
N ASP A 13 13.68 20.37 -16.42
CA ASP A 13 13.70 20.11 -14.98
C ASP A 13 12.31 20.28 -14.36
N GLN A 14 11.54 21.30 -14.77
CA GLN A 14 10.16 21.49 -14.32
C GLN A 14 9.24 20.35 -14.77
N ILE A 15 9.34 19.91 -16.01
CA ILE A 15 8.56 18.77 -16.53
C ILE A 15 8.93 17.50 -15.77
N ILE A 16 10.22 17.22 -15.62
CA ILE A 16 10.70 16.03 -14.90
C ILE A 16 10.23 16.06 -13.45
N ALA A 17 10.42 17.18 -12.72
CA ALA A 17 9.97 17.35 -11.35
C ALA A 17 8.46 17.12 -11.19
N THR A 18 7.67 17.60 -12.16
CA THR A 18 6.22 17.40 -12.20
C THR A 18 5.86 15.94 -12.43
N VAL A 19 6.52 15.27 -13.37
CA VAL A 19 6.25 13.85 -13.70
C VAL A 19 6.69 12.93 -12.56
N VAL A 20 7.85 13.16 -11.94
CA VAL A 20 8.31 12.33 -10.81
C VAL A 20 7.45 12.50 -9.56
N SER A 21 6.88 13.68 -9.36
CA SER A 21 5.95 13.97 -8.25
C SER A 21 4.48 13.62 -8.59
N SER A 22 4.19 13.24 -9.84
CA SER A 22 2.82 12.96 -10.26
C SER A 22 2.32 11.64 -9.68
N ARG A 23 1.10 11.67 -9.16
CA ARG A 23 0.38 10.48 -8.68
C ARG A 23 0.00 9.59 -9.86
N ILE A 24 -0.08 8.28 -9.61
CA ILE A 24 -0.62 7.36 -10.61
C ILE A 24 -2.08 7.72 -10.83
N LYS A 25 -2.47 7.91 -12.10
CA LYS A 25 -3.87 8.12 -12.43
C LYS A 25 -4.66 6.87 -12.06
N HIS A 26 -5.78 7.07 -11.38
CA HIS A 26 -6.69 5.99 -11.05
C HIS A 26 -7.03 5.20 -12.33
N PRO A 27 -6.80 3.87 -12.37
CA PRO A 27 -7.22 3.06 -13.50
C PRO A 27 -8.74 3.09 -13.62
N SER A 28 -9.28 3.34 -14.80
CA SER A 28 -10.73 3.39 -15.04
C SER A 28 -11.42 2.03 -14.82
N ASP A 29 -10.64 0.94 -14.87
CA ASP A 29 -11.14 -0.42 -14.99
C ASP A 29 -10.75 -1.26 -13.75
N THR A 30 -11.02 -0.76 -12.55
CA THR A 30 -10.80 -1.55 -11.32
C THR A 30 -11.92 -2.55 -11.16
N GLN A 31 -11.63 -3.85 -11.36
CA GLN A 31 -12.58 -4.92 -11.05
C GLN A 31 -12.32 -5.48 -9.66
N ARG A 32 -13.38 -5.97 -9.01
CA ARG A 32 -13.23 -6.88 -7.87
C ARG A 32 -12.76 -8.23 -8.42
N ILE A 33 -11.45 -8.49 -8.36
CA ILE A 33 -10.94 -9.76 -8.83
C ILE A 33 -10.81 -10.71 -7.64
N ARG A 34 -11.68 -11.72 -7.63
CA ARG A 34 -11.44 -12.95 -6.86
C ARG A 34 -10.21 -13.61 -7.49
N ARG A 35 -9.06 -13.65 -6.81
CA ARG A 35 -7.90 -14.34 -7.42
C ARG A 35 -8.29 -15.79 -7.73
N PRO A 36 -7.95 -16.29 -8.92
CA PRO A 36 -8.18 -17.68 -9.27
C PRO A 36 -7.29 -18.55 -8.38
N THR A 37 -7.93 -19.50 -7.71
CA THR A 37 -7.36 -20.67 -7.03
C THR A 37 -6.00 -21.13 -7.61
N ARG A 38 -4.95 -21.13 -6.78
CA ARG A 38 -4.22 -22.37 -6.40
C ARG A 38 -3.07 -22.18 -5.41
N HIS A 39 -2.46 -21.02 -5.34
CA HIS A 39 -1.47 -20.66 -4.33
C HIS A 39 -1.71 -19.15 -4.18
N TRP A 40 -2.26 -18.59 -3.10
CA TRP A 40 -1.63 -18.25 -1.82
C TRP A 40 -2.68 -18.22 -0.68
N PHE A 41 -3.91 -18.65 -0.96
CA PHE A 41 -5.05 -18.72 -0.04
C PHE A 41 -6.00 -19.84 -0.49
N ASP A 42 -5.76 -21.07 -0.04
CA ASP A 42 -6.76 -22.15 -0.13
C ASP A 42 -7.68 -22.19 1.10
N GLY A 43 -7.78 -21.04 1.79
CA GLY A 43 -8.75 -20.79 2.85
C GLY A 43 -9.40 -19.42 2.65
N GLY A 44 -10.45 -19.35 1.84
CA GLY A 44 -11.56 -18.35 1.91
C GLY A 44 -11.29 -16.84 1.97
N ASN A 45 -10.05 -16.34 1.97
CA ASN A 45 -9.74 -14.98 2.45
C ASN A 45 -9.28 -13.99 1.36
N GLY A 46 -9.23 -14.40 0.09
CA GLY A 46 -8.87 -13.51 -1.03
C GLY A 46 -9.99 -12.58 -1.51
N HIS A 47 -11.09 -12.42 -0.75
CA HIS A 47 -12.32 -11.80 -1.24
C HIS A 47 -12.43 -10.29 -1.04
N HIS A 48 -11.46 -9.69 -0.35
CA HIS A 48 -11.59 -8.34 0.18
C HIS A 48 -10.51 -7.34 -0.27
N VAL A 49 -9.59 -7.75 -1.16
CA VAL A 49 -8.59 -6.84 -1.74
C VAL A 49 -8.99 -6.45 -3.15
N PHE A 50 -8.93 -5.15 -3.45
CA PHE A 50 -9.20 -4.64 -4.80
C PHE A 50 -7.90 -4.28 -5.52
N TYR A 51 -7.75 -4.77 -6.75
CA TYR A 51 -6.61 -4.46 -7.61
C TYR A 51 -7.07 -4.27 -9.07
N PRO A 52 -6.33 -3.49 -9.88
CA PRO A 52 -6.52 -3.39 -11.30
C PRO A 52 -6.15 -4.72 -11.91
N GLU A 53 -6.89 -5.11 -12.94
CA GLU A 53 -6.64 -6.34 -13.67
C GLU A 53 -5.24 -6.36 -14.32
N SER A 54 -4.77 -5.19 -14.74
CA SER A 54 -3.47 -5.04 -15.38
C SER A 54 -2.40 -4.56 -14.38
N PRO A 55 -1.29 -5.31 -14.21
CA PRO A 55 -0.13 -4.86 -13.44
C PRO A 55 0.47 -3.53 -13.93
N ARG A 56 0.22 -3.16 -15.19
CA ARG A 56 0.67 -1.87 -15.76
C ARG A 56 0.01 -0.67 -15.10
N SER A 57 -1.14 -0.86 -14.47
CA SER A 57 -1.86 0.19 -13.75
C SER A 57 -1.13 0.69 -12.51
N TYR A 58 -0.14 -0.08 -12.01
CA TYR A 58 0.74 0.32 -10.91
C TYR A 58 2.03 1.00 -11.36
N ILE A 59 2.23 1.18 -12.67
CA ILE A 59 3.46 1.78 -13.19
C ILE A 59 3.34 3.31 -13.05
N SER A 60 4.26 3.90 -12.27
CA SER A 60 4.37 5.35 -12.15
C SER A 60 4.61 5.98 -13.53
N PRO A 61 3.99 7.13 -13.86
CA PRO A 61 4.31 7.87 -15.08
C PRO A 61 5.81 8.16 -15.23
N SER A 62 6.51 8.32 -14.10
CA SER A 62 7.96 8.51 -14.02
C SER A 62 8.77 7.34 -14.55
N CYS A 63 8.24 6.11 -14.55
CA CYS A 63 8.93 4.92 -15.08
C CYS A 63 9.40 5.12 -16.52
N SER A 64 8.61 5.82 -17.33
CA SER A 64 8.98 6.15 -18.71
C SER A 64 10.27 6.98 -18.78
N LEU A 65 10.46 7.97 -17.89
CA LEU A 65 11.64 8.85 -17.87
C LEU A 65 12.94 8.11 -17.58
N PHE A 66 12.87 7.05 -16.77
CA PHE A 66 14.04 6.20 -16.48
C PHE A 66 14.41 5.27 -17.65
N ALA A 67 13.47 5.02 -18.57
CA ALA A 67 13.62 4.08 -19.68
C ALA A 67 14.04 4.73 -21.02
N VAL A 68 13.85 6.04 -21.21
CA VAL A 68 14.08 6.68 -22.53
C VAL A 68 15.56 6.80 -22.90
N ASN A 69 16.37 7.51 -22.09
CA ASN A 69 17.79 7.68 -22.36
C ASN A 69 18.62 7.96 -21.07
N LYS A 70 19.95 7.84 -21.17
CA LYS A 70 20.87 8.04 -20.04
C LYS A 70 20.86 9.46 -19.45
N GLN A 71 20.44 10.46 -20.22
CA GLN A 71 20.39 11.85 -19.74
C GLN A 71 19.13 12.06 -18.90
N LEU A 72 17.94 11.84 -19.47
CA LEU A 72 16.65 11.92 -18.77
C LEU A 72 16.60 11.02 -17.55
N ARG A 73 17.20 9.82 -17.62
CA ARG A 73 17.33 8.95 -16.45
C ARG A 73 18.11 9.62 -15.32
N ARG A 74 19.26 10.24 -15.61
CA ARG A 74 20.05 10.97 -14.60
C ARG A 74 19.29 12.17 -14.06
N GLU A 75 18.72 12.97 -14.96
CA GLU A 75 17.93 14.15 -14.58
C GLU A 75 16.71 13.79 -13.72
N ALA A 76 16.05 12.65 -14.00
CA ALA A 76 14.93 12.13 -13.21
C ALA A 76 15.37 11.59 -11.84
N ILE A 77 16.50 10.88 -11.77
CA ILE A 77 17.08 10.44 -10.49
C ILE A 77 17.43 11.67 -9.64
N ASP A 78 18.08 12.67 -10.23
CA ASP A 78 18.42 13.93 -9.55
C ASP A 78 17.15 14.63 -9.05
N ALA A 79 16.09 14.67 -9.86
CA ALA A 79 14.82 15.24 -9.46
C ALA A 79 14.17 14.49 -8.30
N VAL A 80 14.14 13.15 -8.33
CA VAL A 80 13.62 12.34 -7.21
C VAL A 80 14.39 12.63 -5.92
N ASN A 81 15.73 12.68 -6.00
CA ASN A 81 16.59 12.98 -4.86
C ASN A 81 16.35 14.41 -4.32
N ARG A 82 16.21 15.40 -5.20
CA ARG A 82 15.94 16.80 -4.81
C ARG A 82 14.55 17.00 -4.22
N CYS A 83 13.54 16.31 -4.74
CA CYS A 83 12.17 16.40 -4.25
C CYS A 83 11.96 15.65 -2.93
N ALA A 84 12.96 14.91 -2.44
CA ALA A 84 12.89 14.11 -1.22
C ALA A 84 11.63 13.21 -1.18
N LEU A 85 11.26 12.64 -2.34
CA LEU A 85 10.05 11.82 -2.45
C LEU A 85 10.28 10.51 -1.68
N ALA A 86 9.64 10.40 -0.51
CA ALA A 86 9.59 9.16 0.23
C ALA A 86 8.68 8.17 -0.51
N PRO A 87 9.13 6.93 -0.77
CA PRO A 87 8.26 5.89 -1.26
C PRO A 87 7.05 5.76 -0.36
N THR A 88 5.86 5.96 -0.91
CA THR A 88 4.61 5.97 -0.13
C THR A 88 3.57 5.08 -0.79
N ILE A 89 2.86 4.31 0.03
CA ILE A 89 1.66 3.57 -0.34
C ILE A 89 0.55 4.07 0.59
N ALA A 90 -0.58 4.49 0.04
CA ALA A 90 -1.74 4.80 0.87
C ALA A 90 -2.80 3.70 0.68
N ILE A 91 -3.37 3.21 1.78
CA ILE A 91 -4.30 2.08 1.80
C ILE A 91 -5.44 2.43 2.75
N ALA A 92 -6.67 2.27 2.29
CA ALA A 92 -7.83 2.27 3.17
C ALA A 92 -8.18 0.83 3.56
N VAL A 93 -8.49 0.62 4.84
CA VAL A 93 -9.07 -0.61 5.37
C VAL A 93 -10.49 -0.29 5.80
N ILE A 94 -11.47 -0.97 5.21
CA ILE A 94 -12.90 -0.70 5.42
C ILE A 94 -13.54 -1.89 6.11
N ASP A 95 -14.33 -1.63 7.16
CA ASP A 95 -15.04 -2.66 7.94
C ASP A 95 -14.09 -3.74 8.47
N ASP A 96 -12.87 -3.32 8.82
CA ASP A 96 -11.69 -4.13 9.15
C ASP A 96 -11.25 -5.12 8.06
N CYS A 97 -12.09 -5.54 7.11
CA CYS A 97 -11.81 -6.64 6.20
C CYS A 97 -11.43 -6.23 4.79
N TRP A 98 -11.86 -5.07 4.31
CA TRP A 98 -11.67 -4.64 2.92
C TRP A 98 -10.44 -3.78 2.73
N ILE A 99 -9.54 -4.20 1.83
CA ILE A 99 -8.29 -3.48 1.53
C ILE A 99 -8.41 -2.75 0.21
N TRP A 100 -8.31 -1.43 0.30
CA TRP A 100 -8.49 -0.49 -0.79
C TRP A 100 -7.19 0.26 -1.00
N PRO A 101 -6.34 -0.19 -1.93
CA PRO A 101 -5.16 0.58 -2.31
C PRO A 101 -5.63 1.91 -2.90
N SER A 102 -5.19 3.01 -2.30
CA SER A 102 -5.27 4.30 -2.98
C SER A 102 -4.12 4.34 -4.00
N TRP A 103 -4.39 4.86 -5.19
CA TRP A 103 -3.44 4.86 -6.30
C TRP A 103 -2.32 5.90 -6.12
N ASP A 104 -2.08 6.36 -4.90
CA ASP A 104 -0.97 7.24 -4.51
C ASP A 104 0.37 6.50 -4.40
N LEU A 105 0.50 5.34 -5.05
CA LEU A 105 1.73 4.55 -5.03
C LEU A 105 2.84 5.27 -5.79
N ILE A 106 3.74 5.91 -5.04
CA ILE A 106 4.95 6.51 -5.60
C ILE A 106 6.12 5.61 -5.19
N ILE A 107 6.48 4.65 -6.05
CA ILE A 107 7.71 3.87 -5.88
C ILE A 107 8.51 3.91 -7.18
N PRO A 108 9.31 4.96 -7.42
CA PRO A 108 10.37 4.85 -8.40
C PRO A 108 11.40 3.84 -7.86
N ARG A 109 11.44 2.64 -8.45
CA ARG A 109 12.43 1.60 -8.13
C ARG A 109 13.82 2.05 -8.61
N LEU A 110 14.50 2.85 -7.81
CA LEU A 110 15.83 3.37 -8.14
C LEU A 110 16.97 2.52 -7.56
N HIS A 111 16.70 1.79 -6.46
CA HIS A 111 17.70 1.05 -5.70
C HIS A 111 17.15 -0.31 -5.26
N SER A 112 18.06 -1.26 -5.01
CA SER A 112 17.74 -2.55 -4.39
C SER A 112 17.45 -2.44 -2.90
N VAL A 113 17.85 -1.32 -2.27
CA VAL A 113 17.56 -1.04 -0.86
C VAL A 113 16.76 0.24 -0.75
N ILE A 114 15.61 0.15 -0.11
CA ILE A 114 14.76 1.27 0.27
C ILE A 114 14.99 1.55 1.75
N ASN A 115 15.55 2.72 2.08
CA ASN A 115 15.79 3.08 3.48
C ASN A 115 14.48 3.21 4.27
N ARG A 116 13.45 3.78 3.65
CA ARG A 116 12.16 4.04 4.27
C ARG A 116 11.04 3.87 3.25
N LEU A 117 10.03 3.09 3.59
CA LEU A 117 8.76 2.99 2.86
C LEU A 117 7.62 3.36 3.80
N ASP A 118 6.85 4.37 3.45
CA ASP A 118 5.71 4.83 4.24
C ASP A 118 4.41 4.20 3.73
N ILE A 119 3.66 3.57 4.63
CA ILE A 119 2.30 3.06 4.40
C ILE A 119 1.36 3.96 5.19
N ASN A 120 0.61 4.82 4.49
CA ASN A 120 -0.44 5.62 5.11
C ASN A 120 -1.71 4.78 5.17
N LEU A 121 -2.14 4.40 6.38
CA LEU A 121 -3.38 3.69 6.61
C LEU A 121 -4.51 4.65 6.97
N VAL A 122 -5.64 4.43 6.31
CA VAL A 122 -6.92 5.04 6.64
C VAL A 122 -7.87 3.93 7.06
N LEU A 123 -8.50 4.06 8.23
CA LEU A 123 -9.50 3.11 8.71
C LEU A 123 -10.88 3.74 8.56
N ALA A 124 -11.81 2.99 7.98
CA ALA A 124 -13.17 3.42 7.79
C ALA A 124 -14.16 2.29 8.09
N ASN A 125 -15.36 2.65 8.53
CA ASN A 125 -16.47 1.72 8.70
C ASN A 125 -17.66 2.20 7.87
N THR A 126 -18.47 1.26 7.39
CA THR A 126 -19.79 1.49 6.82
C THR A 126 -20.84 1.55 7.92
N ASP A 127 -21.98 2.18 7.64
CA ASP A 127 -23.14 2.17 8.54
C ASP A 127 -23.66 0.76 8.87
N ASP A 128 -23.42 -0.21 7.99
CA ASP A 128 -23.85 -1.60 8.19
C ASP A 128 -22.88 -2.40 9.08
N TYR A 129 -21.67 -1.90 9.36
CA TYR A 129 -20.69 -2.59 10.18
C TYR A 129 -21.19 -2.86 11.61
N GLU A 130 -21.87 -1.89 12.23
CA GLU A 130 -22.46 -2.04 13.56
C GLU A 130 -23.48 -3.20 13.63
N ARG A 131 -24.12 -3.55 12.51
CA ARG A 131 -25.06 -4.68 12.44
C ARG A 131 -24.34 -6.02 12.37
N TYR A 132 -23.19 -6.08 11.70
CA TYR A 132 -22.43 -7.33 11.56
C TYR A 132 -21.83 -7.80 12.88
N ASP A 133 -21.29 -6.90 13.70
CA ASP A 133 -20.67 -7.24 14.99
C ASP A 133 -21.67 -7.88 15.96
N SER A 134 -22.94 -7.47 15.90
CA SER A 134 -24.00 -8.03 16.75
C SER A 134 -24.48 -9.44 16.36
N SER A 135 -24.16 -9.91 15.16
CA SER A 135 -24.76 -11.15 14.60
C SER A 135 -23.83 -12.37 14.65
N PHE A 136 -22.54 -12.18 14.91
CA PHE A 136 -21.58 -13.26 15.11
C PHE A 136 -21.45 -13.59 16.62
N GLU A 137 -22.50 -14.16 17.20
CA GLU A 137 -22.50 -14.69 18.59
C GLU A 137 -21.58 -15.91 18.80
N ILE A 138 -20.90 -16.39 17.75
CA ILE A 138 -19.92 -17.45 17.87
C ILE A 138 -18.55 -16.79 17.97
N PRO A 139 -17.87 -16.85 19.14
CA PRO A 139 -16.46 -16.54 19.24
C PRO A 139 -15.71 -17.69 18.56
N LEU A 140 -15.77 -17.74 17.23
CA LEU A 140 -14.74 -18.43 16.48
C LEU A 140 -13.43 -17.82 16.98
N PRO A 141 -12.38 -18.62 17.24
CA PRO A 141 -11.07 -18.07 17.55
C PRO A 141 -10.71 -17.16 16.38
N ASN A 142 -10.92 -15.86 16.57
CA ASN A 142 -11.12 -14.88 15.51
C ASN A 142 -9.83 -14.80 14.73
N PHE A 143 -9.76 -15.60 13.68
CA PHE A 143 -8.63 -15.65 12.79
C PHE A 143 -8.46 -14.23 12.27
N HIS A 144 -7.34 -13.64 12.67
CA HIS A 144 -6.84 -12.28 12.48
C HIS A 144 -6.58 -11.93 11.00
N ARG A 145 -7.56 -12.24 10.15
CA ARG A 145 -7.45 -12.37 8.69
C ARG A 145 -7.16 -11.05 8.03
N GLU A 146 -7.58 -9.95 8.62
CA GLU A 146 -7.59 -8.59 8.09
C GLU A 146 -6.16 -8.07 7.90
N PHE A 147 -5.41 -8.08 9.00
CA PHE A 147 -4.02 -7.63 9.01
C PHE A 147 -3.11 -8.57 8.25
N PHE A 148 -3.38 -9.88 8.29
CA PHE A 148 -2.68 -10.83 7.41
C PHE A 148 -3.01 -10.61 5.94
N THR A 149 -4.22 -10.18 5.60
CA THR A 149 -4.58 -9.77 4.24
C THR A 149 -3.82 -8.51 3.85
N LEU A 150 -3.64 -7.55 4.77
CA LEU A 150 -2.82 -6.35 4.53
C LEU A 150 -1.36 -6.70 4.31
N LEU A 151 -0.76 -7.50 5.19
CA LEU A 151 0.62 -7.95 5.05
C LEU A 151 0.82 -8.81 3.79
N GLY A 152 -0.16 -9.65 3.44
CA GLY A 152 -0.16 -10.43 2.20
C GLY A 152 -0.27 -9.55 0.95
N TYR A 153 -1.10 -8.51 1.00
CA TYR A 153 -1.17 -7.49 -0.05
C TYR A 153 0.17 -6.76 -0.19
N LEU A 154 0.74 -6.27 0.91
CA LEU A 154 2.05 -5.59 0.92
C LEU A 154 3.13 -6.53 0.39
N SER A 155 3.17 -7.78 0.84
CA SER A 155 4.06 -8.82 0.31
C SER A 155 3.95 -8.93 -1.22
N SER A 156 2.73 -9.03 -1.77
CA SER A 156 2.52 -9.10 -3.22
C SER A 156 2.98 -7.84 -3.97
N VAL A 157 2.72 -6.65 -3.42
CA VAL A 157 3.13 -5.36 -4.03
C VAL A 157 4.64 -5.22 -4.02
N LEU A 158 5.28 -5.59 -2.92
CA LEU A 158 6.73 -5.49 -2.74
C LEU A 158 7.49 -6.55 -3.55
N VAL A 159 6.93 -7.75 -3.71
CA VAL A 159 7.45 -8.80 -4.58
C VAL A 159 7.43 -8.34 -6.04
N SER A 160 6.28 -7.96 -6.54
CA SER A 160 6.12 -7.66 -7.96
C SER A 160 6.71 -6.30 -8.33
N GLY A 161 6.44 -5.29 -7.50
CA GLY A 161 6.49 -3.85 -7.80
C GLY A 161 6.18 -3.49 -9.25
N PRO A 162 6.52 -2.27 -9.71
CA PRO A 162 6.21 -1.88 -11.07
C PRO A 162 7.06 -2.73 -12.03
N ARG A 163 6.42 -3.64 -12.77
CA ARG A 163 7.06 -4.43 -13.84
C ARG A 163 7.59 -3.46 -14.90
N HIS A 164 8.90 -3.51 -15.17
CA HIS A 164 9.48 -2.75 -16.27
C HIS A 164 9.05 -3.39 -17.61
N PRO A 165 8.35 -2.68 -18.52
CA PRO A 165 7.85 -3.28 -19.76
C PRO A 165 8.95 -3.77 -20.72
N LEU A 166 10.19 -3.32 -20.53
CA LEU A 166 11.31 -3.60 -21.44
C LEU A 166 12.36 -4.55 -20.84
N ASP A 167 12.13 -5.11 -19.65
CA ASP A 167 13.05 -6.10 -19.08
C ASP A 167 12.33 -7.43 -18.83
N PRO A 168 12.23 -8.32 -19.83
CA PRO A 168 11.66 -9.65 -19.68
C PRO A 168 12.53 -10.58 -18.82
N VAL A 169 13.72 -10.14 -18.38
CA VAL A 169 14.72 -10.94 -17.66
C VAL A 169 14.86 -10.53 -16.19
N GLN A 170 14.35 -9.38 -15.75
CA GLN A 170 14.35 -9.01 -14.34
C GLN A 170 13.28 -9.74 -13.53
N ILE A 171 13.57 -11.02 -13.34
CA ILE A 171 13.26 -11.82 -12.17
C ILE A 171 13.80 -11.05 -10.94
N ASP A 172 12.90 -10.75 -10.01
CA ASP A 172 13.18 -10.55 -8.59
C ASP A 172 14.52 -9.91 -8.22
N HIS A 173 14.69 -8.61 -8.44
CA HIS A 173 15.58 -7.89 -7.53
C HIS A 173 14.91 -7.91 -6.16
N GLU A 174 15.50 -8.64 -5.21
CA GLU A 174 15.10 -8.61 -3.81
C GLU A 174 15.25 -7.17 -3.31
N VAL A 175 14.13 -6.45 -3.32
CA VAL A 175 14.08 -5.11 -2.72
C VAL A 175 14.08 -5.31 -1.21
N HIS A 176 15.16 -4.89 -0.57
CA HIS A 176 15.23 -4.81 0.89
C HIS A 176 14.72 -3.46 1.35
N ILE A 177 13.95 -3.46 2.42
CA ILE A 177 13.36 -2.28 3.03
C ILE A 177 13.93 -2.22 4.44
N LYS A 178 14.67 -1.15 4.74
CA LYS A 178 15.20 -0.99 6.09
C LYS A 178 14.07 -0.69 7.08
N ASP A 179 13.28 0.33 6.80
CA ASP A 179 12.16 0.70 7.66
C ASP A 179 10.84 0.78 6.88
N LEU A 180 9.89 -0.09 7.23
CA LEU A 180 8.49 -0.04 6.78
C LEU A 180 7.67 0.70 7.83
N TYR A 181 7.31 1.95 7.55
CA TYR A 181 6.43 2.73 8.42
C TYR A 181 4.98 2.42 8.07
N ILE A 182 4.18 2.05 9.05
CA ILE A 182 2.73 1.86 8.93
C ILE A 182 2.09 2.93 9.80
N ASP A 183 1.67 4.02 9.17
CA ASP A 183 1.19 5.23 9.83
C ASP A 183 -0.32 5.36 9.69
N LEU A 184 -1.02 5.19 10.80
CA LEU A 184 -2.46 5.34 10.92
C LEU A 184 -2.78 6.82 11.18
N LYS A 185 -3.61 7.45 10.34
CA LYS A 185 -3.84 8.92 10.40
C LYS A 185 -5.28 9.31 10.79
N PRO A 186 -5.77 8.96 11.99
CA PRO A 186 -7.14 9.27 12.39
C PRO A 186 -7.35 10.76 12.63
N SER A 187 -6.30 11.52 13.02
CA SER A 187 -6.45 12.95 13.35
C SER A 187 -6.91 13.83 12.20
N ARG A 188 -6.67 13.38 10.95
CA ARG A 188 -7.12 14.07 9.74
C ARG A 188 -8.65 14.14 9.63
N HIS A 189 -9.37 13.35 10.42
CA HIS A 189 -10.80 13.14 10.29
C HIS A 189 -11.61 13.58 11.53
N ILE A 190 -11.01 14.35 12.45
CA ILE A 190 -11.63 14.75 13.73
C ILE A 190 -12.79 15.77 13.57
N VAL A 191 -12.96 16.42 12.42
CA VAL A 191 -13.93 17.54 12.30
C VAL A 191 -15.26 17.09 11.69
N GLY A 192 -16.16 16.62 12.55
CA GLY A 192 -17.59 16.38 12.23
C GLY A 192 -17.88 15.08 11.48
N PRO A 193 -19.12 14.86 11.00
CA PRO A 193 -19.46 13.74 10.11
C PRO A 193 -18.80 13.97 8.74
N ALA A 194 -17.47 13.94 8.72
CA ALA A 194 -16.67 14.18 7.55
C ALA A 194 -16.64 12.89 6.74
N VAL A 195 -17.47 12.87 5.70
CA VAL A 195 -17.31 11.92 4.58
C VAL A 195 -15.90 12.12 4.03
N PHE A 196 -15.18 11.01 3.81
CA PHE A 196 -13.85 11.06 3.18
C PHE A 196 -13.90 11.84 1.87
N SER A 197 -12.83 12.55 1.51
CA SER A 197 -12.72 13.12 0.17
C SER A 197 -12.34 12.05 -0.86
N GLU A 198 -12.68 12.25 -2.14
CA GLU A 198 -12.21 11.40 -3.25
C GLU A 198 -10.69 11.29 -3.33
N GLN A 199 -9.96 12.27 -2.78
CA GLN A 199 -8.52 12.29 -2.74
C GLN A 199 -7.93 11.44 -1.60
N GLU A 200 -8.68 11.18 -0.54
CA GLU A 200 -8.25 10.41 0.63
C GLU A 200 -8.59 8.92 0.47
N ILE A 201 -9.81 8.64 0.03
CA ILE A 201 -10.24 7.31 -0.39
C ILE A 201 -10.87 7.50 -1.76
N PRO A 202 -10.26 7.08 -2.87
CA PRO A 202 -10.92 7.23 -4.17
C PRO A 202 -12.22 6.41 -4.20
N VAL A 203 -13.33 7.08 -4.54
CA VAL A 203 -14.68 6.50 -4.64
C VAL A 203 -14.68 5.35 -5.64
N ARG A 204 -15.28 4.22 -5.25
CA ARG A 204 -15.48 3.08 -6.14
C ARG A 204 -16.94 2.74 -6.24
N ALA A 205 -17.55 2.98 -7.40
CA ALA A 205 -18.76 2.25 -7.77
C ALA A 205 -18.34 0.81 -8.12
N VAL A 206 -18.28 -0.06 -7.11
CA VAL A 206 -18.01 -1.47 -7.35
C VAL A 206 -19.31 -2.12 -7.80
N LYS A 207 -19.29 -2.70 -9.00
CA LYS A 207 -20.41 -3.49 -9.51
C LYS A 207 -20.80 -4.55 -8.46
N ASP A 208 -22.08 -4.58 -8.09
CA ASP A 208 -22.68 -5.46 -7.10
C ASP A 208 -22.32 -5.18 -5.61
N MET A 209 -21.71 -4.04 -5.27
CA MET A 209 -21.50 -3.60 -3.87
C MET A 209 -21.82 -2.12 -3.67
N SER A 210 -23.06 -1.75 -3.95
CA SER A 210 -23.56 -0.38 -3.73
C SER A 210 -23.53 0.08 -2.28
N HIS A 211 -23.48 -0.84 -1.31
CA HIS A 211 -23.37 -0.52 0.13
C HIS A 211 -21.96 -0.04 0.52
N LEU A 212 -20.96 -0.25 -0.34
CA LEU A 212 -19.61 0.29 -0.19
C LEU A 212 -19.42 1.55 -1.04
N ASP A 213 -20.44 2.41 -1.05
CA ASP A 213 -20.31 3.75 -1.61
C ASP A 213 -19.80 4.74 -0.56
N HIS A 214 -19.24 5.85 -1.04
CA HIS A 214 -18.56 6.83 -0.20
C HIS A 214 -19.46 7.49 0.83
N SER A 215 -20.76 7.57 0.55
CA SER A 215 -21.70 8.30 1.40
C SER A 215 -21.90 7.64 2.77
N HIS A 216 -21.46 6.39 2.90
CA HIS A 216 -21.58 5.58 4.11
C HIS A 216 -20.26 5.34 4.85
N LEU A 217 -19.12 5.81 4.33
CA LEU A 217 -17.83 5.60 4.98
C LEU A 217 -17.58 6.63 6.08
N LYS A 218 -17.50 6.15 7.31
CA LYS A 218 -17.15 6.94 8.49
C LYS A 218 -15.72 6.63 8.91
N PRO A 219 -14.91 7.66 9.22
CA PRO A 219 -13.59 7.44 9.79
C PRO A 219 -13.71 6.75 11.16
N LEU A 220 -12.76 5.88 11.46
CA LEU A 220 -12.67 5.25 12.77
C LEU A 220 -12.30 6.29 13.83
N GLU A 221 -12.93 6.22 15.02
CA GLU A 221 -12.59 7.15 16.10
C GLU A 221 -11.15 6.94 16.59
N ILE A 222 -10.52 7.98 17.14
CA ILE A 222 -9.10 7.90 17.55
C ILE A 222 -8.85 6.83 18.64
N GLY A 223 -9.83 6.58 19.52
CA GLY A 223 -9.74 5.54 20.54
C GLY A 223 -9.71 4.14 19.92
N GLU A 224 -10.66 3.87 19.03
CA GLU A 224 -10.75 2.63 18.27
C GLU A 224 -9.53 2.42 17.36
N ALA A 225 -9.02 3.50 16.74
CA ALA A 225 -7.80 3.47 15.93
C ALA A 225 -6.57 3.07 16.75
N LYS A 226 -6.44 3.57 17.98
CA LYS A 226 -5.38 3.18 18.91
C LYS A 226 -5.48 1.71 19.30
N GLU A 227 -6.68 1.26 19.67
CA GLU A 227 -6.92 -0.15 20.02
C GLU A 227 -6.63 -1.08 18.84
N TRP A 228 -7.03 -0.67 17.62
CA TRP A 228 -6.70 -1.38 16.40
C TRP A 228 -5.18 -1.47 16.23
N LEU A 229 -4.45 -0.36 16.38
CA LEU A 229 -3.00 -0.32 16.22
C LEU A 229 -2.28 -1.22 17.22
N GLU A 230 -2.68 -1.20 18.49
CA GLU A 230 -2.11 -2.07 19.54
C GLU A 230 -2.34 -3.55 19.22
N ARG A 231 -3.58 -3.92 18.83
CA ARG A 231 -3.88 -5.30 18.43
C ARG A 231 -3.04 -5.74 17.23
N GLN A 232 -2.83 -4.88 16.23
CA GLN A 232 -1.99 -5.23 15.09
C GLN A 232 -0.52 -5.34 15.46
N SER A 233 -0.05 -4.49 16.36
CA SER A 233 1.32 -4.51 16.88
C SER A 233 1.63 -5.84 17.58
N GLU A 234 0.75 -6.32 18.46
CA GLU A 234 0.89 -7.65 19.08
C GLU A 234 0.94 -8.77 18.04
N ARG A 235 0.10 -8.67 16.99
CA ARG A 235 0.08 -9.66 15.90
C ARG A 235 1.36 -9.66 15.06
N VAL A 236 2.00 -8.51 14.86
CA VAL A 236 3.32 -8.46 14.21
C VAL A 236 4.34 -9.24 15.05
N GLU A 237 4.35 -9.05 16.37
CA GLU A 237 5.26 -9.79 17.25
C GLU A 237 5.03 -11.30 17.19
N ASP A 238 3.78 -11.73 17.21
CA ASP A 238 3.44 -13.14 17.11
C ASP A 238 3.81 -13.73 15.75
N LEU A 239 3.58 -12.98 14.66
CA LEU A 239 4.03 -13.36 13.33
C LEU A 239 5.55 -13.54 13.27
N ILE A 240 6.32 -12.63 13.89
CA ILE A 240 7.78 -12.72 13.95
C ILE A 240 8.21 -13.98 14.73
N LYS A 241 7.60 -14.24 15.90
CA LYS A 241 7.89 -15.44 16.72
C LYS A 241 7.58 -16.73 15.98
N LEU A 242 6.51 -16.74 15.20
CA LEU A 242 5.98 -17.92 14.50
C LEU A 242 6.44 -18.02 13.03
N ARG A 243 7.40 -17.21 12.59
CA ARG A 243 7.82 -17.11 11.17
C ARG A 243 8.31 -18.42 10.56
N CYS A 244 8.77 -19.37 11.38
CA CYS A 244 9.26 -20.67 10.92
C CYS A 244 8.14 -21.70 10.69
N LEU A 245 6.88 -21.39 11.05
CA LEU A 245 5.77 -22.32 10.86
C LEU A 245 5.32 -22.33 9.40
N PRO A 246 5.03 -23.52 8.81
CA PRO A 246 4.53 -23.62 7.43
C PRO A 246 3.27 -22.81 7.17
N ALA A 247 2.42 -22.65 8.19
CA ALA A 247 1.21 -21.82 8.11
C ALA A 247 1.49 -20.34 7.81
N ASN A 248 2.73 -19.88 8.01
CA ASN A 248 3.15 -18.49 7.84
C ASN A 248 4.07 -18.27 6.63
N GLU A 249 4.22 -19.25 5.73
CA GLU A 249 5.05 -19.09 4.52
C GLU A 249 4.61 -17.90 3.64
N TRP A 250 3.33 -17.54 3.68
CA TRP A 250 2.80 -16.40 2.94
C TRP A 250 3.41 -15.05 3.37
N ALA A 251 3.83 -14.93 4.64
CA ALA A 251 4.44 -13.72 5.20
C ALA A 251 5.95 -13.66 4.95
N LYS A 252 6.57 -14.80 4.61
CA LYS A 252 8.01 -14.95 4.43
C LYS A 252 8.62 -13.89 3.48
N PRO A 253 8.04 -13.56 2.31
CA PRO A 253 8.63 -12.55 1.44
C PRO A 253 8.71 -11.16 2.09
N LEU A 254 7.74 -10.79 2.93
CA LEU A 254 7.79 -9.54 3.70
C LEU A 254 8.84 -9.63 4.80
N LEU A 255 8.83 -10.73 5.56
CA LEU A 255 9.74 -11.03 6.67
C LEU A 255 11.17 -11.44 6.23
N GLU A 256 11.52 -11.38 4.95
CA GLU A 256 12.89 -11.52 4.46
C GLU A 256 13.40 -10.23 3.80
N ARG A 257 12.48 -9.29 3.53
CA ARG A 257 12.79 -8.02 2.86
C ARG A 257 12.74 -6.81 3.80
N VAL A 258 11.85 -6.78 4.78
CA VAL A 258 11.69 -5.67 5.73
C VAL A 258 12.49 -5.86 7.03
N GLN A 259 13.52 -5.05 7.25
CA GLN A 259 14.32 -5.13 8.48
C GLN A 259 13.53 -4.68 9.72
N ASN A 260 12.79 -3.57 9.63
CA ASN A 260 11.97 -3.03 10.72
C ASN A 260 10.56 -2.69 10.24
N ILE A 261 9.55 -3.01 11.04
CA ILE A 261 8.18 -2.49 10.90
C ILE A 261 7.97 -1.46 12.01
N VAL A 262 7.71 -0.21 11.63
CA VAL A 262 7.45 0.89 12.54
C VAL A 262 5.97 1.23 12.48
N MET A 263 5.24 0.97 13.55
CA MET A 263 3.83 1.34 13.66
C MET A 263 3.71 2.74 14.22
N CYS A 264 2.96 3.60 13.53
CA CYS A 264 2.79 5.00 13.85
C CYS A 264 1.32 5.37 13.97
N LEU A 265 1.06 6.39 14.78
CA LEU A 265 -0.23 7.06 14.89
C LEU A 265 -0.02 8.55 14.66
N ASP A 266 -0.61 9.09 13.59
CA ASP A 266 -0.47 10.49 13.20
C ASP A 266 1.00 10.95 13.07
N GLY A 267 1.87 10.05 12.60
CA GLY A 267 3.30 10.28 12.45
C GLY A 267 4.13 10.10 13.72
N GLU A 268 3.50 9.89 14.88
CA GLU A 268 4.20 9.55 16.11
C GLU A 268 4.51 8.05 16.15
N VAL A 269 5.75 7.69 16.49
CA VAL A 269 6.15 6.28 16.61
C VAL A 269 5.51 5.67 17.84
N HIS A 270 4.68 4.65 17.61
CA HIS A 270 3.99 3.91 18.65
C HIS A 270 4.78 2.66 19.05
N ARG A 271 5.18 1.85 18.07
CA ARG A 271 6.02 0.67 18.30
C ARG A 271 6.92 0.37 17.12
N THR A 272 8.11 -0.16 17.39
CA THR A 272 9.04 -0.65 16.37
C THR A 272 9.29 -2.14 16.57
N HIS A 273 9.02 -2.92 15.53
CA HIS A 273 9.29 -4.35 15.48
C HIS A 273 10.51 -4.59 14.61
N GLN A 274 11.59 -5.05 15.23
CA GLN A 274 12.78 -5.47 14.52
C GLN A 274 12.61 -6.93 14.07
N ILE A 275 12.62 -7.18 12.76
CA ILE A 275 12.41 -8.53 12.22
C ILE A 275 13.74 -9.29 12.10
N TRP A 276 14.82 -8.60 11.71
CA TRP A 276 16.20 -9.11 11.82
C TRP A 276 17.21 -7.97 11.95
N THR A 277 18.39 -8.32 12.43
CA THR A 277 19.61 -7.51 12.37
C THR A 277 20.42 -7.99 11.17
N TYR A 278 20.71 -7.12 10.20
CA TYR A 278 21.86 -7.37 9.33
C TYR A 278 23.12 -7.28 10.19
N GLY A 279 23.94 -8.34 10.18
CA GLY A 279 25.34 -8.31 10.59
C GLY A 279 26.23 -7.93 9.42
#